data_AF-A0A2W4LWW4-F1
#
_entry.id   AF-A0A2W4LWW4-F1
#
_cell.length_a   1.000
_cell.length_b   1.000
_cell.length_c   1.000
_cell.angle_alpha   90.00
_cell.angle_beta   90.00
_cell.angle_gamma   90.00
#
_symmetry.space_group_name_H-M   'P 1'
#
loop_
_entity.id
_entity.type
_entity.pdbx_description
1 polymer ?
#
loop_
_entity_poly.entity_id
_entity_poly.type
_entity_poly.pdbx_seq_one_letter_code
_entity_poly.pdbx_strand_id
1 'polypeptide(L)'
;LSPPAEQRRELDRLVAESQVPLPDVLSQIVAAFLATVADPPEEPQPPPDPAERRRRRAELARLRARRDQAGGAAPAWLDAYIAELESDLDP
;
A
#
# COMPACT_ATOMS: atom_id res chain seq x y z
N LEU A 1 27.24 8.65 -6.06
CA LEU A 1 27.33 10.02 -6.60
C LEU A 1 27.58 10.96 -5.44
N SER A 2 28.79 11.52 -5.31
CA SER A 2 29.08 12.51 -4.27
C SER A 2 28.73 13.90 -4.80
N PRO A 3 28.09 14.77 -4.01
CA PRO A 3 27.75 16.11 -4.47
C PRO A 3 29.02 16.93 -4.77
N PRO A 4 29.04 17.73 -5.85
CA PRO A 4 30.04 18.76 -6.11
C PRO A 4 30.38 19.61 -4.86
N ALA A 5 31.64 20.02 -4.75
CA ALA A 5 32.16 20.74 -3.57
C ALA A 5 31.40 22.04 -3.25
N GLU A 6 30.86 22.73 -4.27
CA GLU A 6 30.04 23.93 -4.09
C GLU A 6 28.69 23.65 -3.44
N GLN A 7 28.01 22.58 -3.86
CA GLN A 7 26.72 22.17 -3.28
C GLN A 7 26.89 21.72 -1.82
N ARG A 8 28.05 21.15 -1.50
CA ARG A 8 28.38 20.75 -0.13
C ARG A 8 28.60 21.95 0.79
N ARG A 9 29.28 23.00 0.31
CA ARG A 9 29.46 24.26 1.06
C ARG A 9 28.14 24.99 1.30
N GLU A 10 27.25 25.02 0.31
CA GLU A 10 25.93 25.64 0.46
C GLU A 10 25.07 24.87 1.46
N LEU A 11 25.11 23.53 1.42
CA LEU A 11 24.42 22.68 2.39
C LEU A 11 24.97 22.86 3.82
N ASP A 12 26.29 22.94 3.99
CA ASP A 12 26.91 23.20 5.30
C ASP A 12 26.49 24.57 5.85
N ARG A 13 26.34 25.60 4.99
CA ARG A 13 25.81 26.91 5.38
C ARG A 13 24.36 26.81 5.86
N LEU A 14 23.50 26.14 5.09
CA LEU A 14 22.09 25.95 5.45
C LEU A 14 21.92 25.18 6.76
N VAL A 15 22.75 24.15 6.99
CA VAL A 15 22.76 23.40 8.26
C VAL A 15 23.18 24.30 9.42
N ALA A 16 24.25 25.09 9.25
CA ALA A 16 24.74 26.00 10.27
C ALA A 16 23.69 27.07 10.66
N GLU A 17 22.88 27.52 9.71
CA GLU A 17 21.81 28.51 9.93
C GLU A 17 20.55 27.87 10.57
N SER A 18 20.27 26.60 10.26
CA SER A 18 19.02 25.94 10.65
C SER A 18 18.92 25.50 12.11
N GLN A 19 20.04 25.40 12.85
CA GLN A 19 20.14 24.75 14.18
C GLN A 19 19.66 23.27 14.21
N VAL A 20 19.39 22.66 13.06
CA VAL A 20 18.91 21.27 12.95
C VAL A 20 20.03 20.40 12.38
N PRO A 21 20.18 19.13 12.83
CA PRO A 21 21.15 18.21 12.24
C PRO A 21 21.02 18.08 10.72
N LEU A 22 22.16 17.93 10.04
CA LEU A 22 22.25 17.72 8.59
C LEU A 22 21.27 16.66 8.03
N PRO A 23 21.07 15.49 8.68
CA PRO A 23 20.09 14.50 8.21
C PRO A 23 18.67 15.05 8.11
N ASP A 24 18.25 15.88 9.06
CA ASP A 24 16.90 16.43 9.11
C ASP A 24 16.69 17.53 8.07
N VAL A 25 17.73 18.32 7.80
CA VAL A 25 17.72 19.32 6.71
C VAL A 25 17.61 18.62 5.36
N LEU A 26 18.35 17.54 5.16
CA LEU A 26 18.27 16.73 3.93
C LEU A 26 16.88 16.09 3.78
N SER A 27 16.32 15.53 4.85
CA SER A 27 14.96 14.98 4.83
C SER A 27 13.92 16.02 4.45
N GLN A 28 14.02 17.25 4.97
CA GLN A 28 13.12 18.35 4.62
C GLN A 28 13.26 18.78 3.15
N ILE A 29 14.49 18.89 2.64
CA ILE A 29 14.74 19.24 1.23
C ILE A 29 14.17 18.16 0.30
N VAL A 30 14.40 16.89 0.61
CA VAL A 30 13.88 15.77 -0.20
C VAL A 30 12.36 15.71 -0.12
N ALA A 31 11.76 15.89 1.06
CA ALA A 31 10.32 15.92 1.22
C ALA A 31 9.67 17.08 0.44
N ALA A 32 10.25 18.27 0.52
CA ALA A 32 9.78 19.44 -0.24
C ALA A 32 9.90 19.22 -1.75
N PHE A 33 11.00 18.61 -2.22
CA PHE A 33 11.16 18.24 -3.62
C PHE A 33 10.11 17.21 -4.05
N LEU A 34 9.94 16.11 -3.32
CA LEU A 34 8.95 15.07 -3.64
C LEU A 34 7.52 15.62 -3.65
N ALA A 35 7.19 16.57 -2.77
CA ALA A 35 5.88 17.24 -2.77
C ALA A 35 5.61 18.08 -4.03
N THR A 36 6.65 18.46 -4.78
CA THR A 36 6.51 19.18 -6.07
C THR A 36 6.49 18.27 -7.29
N VAL A 37 6.90 17.01 -7.13
CA VAL A 37 6.82 16.02 -8.19
C VAL A 37 5.39 15.52 -8.21
N ALA A 38 4.70 15.70 -9.34
CA ALA A 38 3.37 15.11 -9.52
C ALA A 38 3.46 13.60 -9.28
N ASP A 39 2.51 13.05 -8.51
CA ASP A 39 2.47 11.60 -8.30
C ASP A 39 2.57 10.90 -9.66
N PRO A 40 3.43 9.88 -9.78
CA PRO A 40 3.48 9.11 -11.00
C PRO A 40 2.07 8.61 -11.31
N PRO A 41 1.63 8.66 -12.58
CA PRO A 41 0.31 8.15 -12.94
C PRO A 41 0.22 6.71 -12.44
N GLU A 42 -0.83 6.42 -11.68
CA GLU A 42 -1.06 5.10 -11.12
C GLU A 42 -1.00 4.08 -12.24
N GLU A 43 -0.03 3.16 -12.19
CA GLU A 43 0.11 2.16 -13.24
C GLU A 43 -1.20 1.36 -13.32
N PRO A 44 -1.75 1.14 -14.52
CA PRO A 44 -2.99 0.38 -14.65
C PRO A 44 -2.77 -1.00 -14.06
N GLN A 45 -3.49 -1.30 -12.98
CA GLN A 45 -3.39 -2.63 -12.37
C GLN A 45 -3.76 -3.68 -13.41
N PRO A 46 -2.98 -4.75 -13.55
CA PRO A 46 -3.30 -5.80 -14.50
C PRO A 46 -4.69 -6.34 -14.17
N PRO A 47 -5.52 -6.62 -15.20
CA PRO A 47 -6.86 -7.15 -14.96
C PRO A 47 -6.77 -8.44 -14.13
N PRO A 48 -7.67 -8.65 -13.16
CA PRO A 48 -7.60 -9.80 -12.27
C PRO A 48 -7.69 -11.11 -13.07
N ASP A 49 -6.80 -12.05 -12.79
CA ASP A 49 -6.71 -13.34 -13.47
C ASP A 49 -8.06 -14.09 -13.44
N PRO A 50 -8.69 -14.38 -14.59
CA PRO A 50 -9.95 -15.11 -14.65
C PRO A 50 -9.92 -16.47 -13.96
N ALA A 51 -8.77 -17.17 -13.95
CA ALA A 51 -8.61 -18.45 -13.28
C ALA A 51 -8.67 -18.27 -11.76
N GLU A 52 -7.99 -17.25 -11.24
CA GLU A 52 -8.01 -16.92 -9.81
C GLU A 52 -9.41 -16.47 -9.36
N ARG A 53 -10.10 -15.63 -10.14
CA ARG A 53 -11.51 -15.26 -9.87
C ARG A 53 -12.42 -16.48 -9.79
N ARG A 54 -12.23 -17.45 -10.69
CA ARG A 54 -13.01 -18.70 -10.69
C ARG A 54 -12.72 -19.56 -9.45
N ARG A 55 -11.45 -19.67 -9.05
CA ARG A 55 -11.03 -20.39 -7.84
C ARG A 55 -11.67 -19.79 -6.59
N ARG A 56 -11.58 -18.47 -6.44
CA ARG A 56 -12.19 -17.74 -5.32
C ARG A 56 -13.71 -17.89 -5.26
N ARG A 57 -14.41 -17.82 -6.40
CA ARG A 57 -15.86 -18.10 -6.46
C ARG A 57 -16.22 -19.52 -6.04
N ALA A 58 -15.41 -20.51 -6.45
CA ALA A 58 -15.63 -21.90 -6.06
C ALA A 58 -15.40 -22.09 -4.55
N GLU A 59 -14.41 -21.42 -3.98
CA GLU A 59 -14.14 -21.46 -2.55
C GLU A 59 -15.25 -20.79 -1.74
N LEU A 60 -15.72 -19.62 -2.18
CA LEU A 60 -16.88 -18.95 -1.59
C LEU A 60 -18.12 -19.86 -1.58
N ALA A 61 -18.40 -20.56 -2.68
CA ALA A 61 -19.53 -21.49 -2.75
C ALA A 61 -19.38 -22.66 -1.75
N ARG A 62 -18.16 -23.19 -1.59
CA ARG A 62 -17.87 -24.25 -0.61
C ARG A 62 -18.05 -23.77 0.82
N LEU A 63 -17.56 -22.57 1.15
CA LEU A 63 -17.65 -21.98 2.48
C LEU A 63 -19.10 -21.68 2.86
N ARG A 64 -19.90 -21.14 1.94
CA ARG A 64 -21.34 -20.94 2.13
C ARG A 64 -22.06 -22.27 2.36
N ALA A 65 -21.79 -23.28 1.55
CA ALA A 65 -22.37 -24.62 1.75
C ALA A 65 -21.98 -25.23 3.11
N ARG A 66 -20.73 -25.03 3.55
CA ARG A 66 -20.25 -25.49 4.86
C ARG A 66 -20.93 -24.75 6.01
N ARG A 67 -21.11 -23.44 5.89
CA ARG A 67 -21.87 -22.64 6.85
C ARG A 67 -23.31 -23.14 6.93
N ASP A 68 -23.96 -23.33 5.79
CA ASP A 68 -25.35 -23.77 5.73
C ASP A 68 -25.52 -25.18 6.32
N GLN A 69 -24.56 -26.09 6.10
CA GLN A 69 -24.52 -27.42 6.73
C GLN A 69 -24.30 -27.35 8.24
N ALA A 70 -23.46 -26.43 8.72
CA ALA A 70 -23.21 -26.24 10.16
C ALA A 70 -24.38 -25.51 10.86
N GLY A 71 -25.18 -24.75 10.12
CA GLY A 71 -26.32 -23.99 10.63
C GLY A 71 -25.91 -23.11 11.81
N GLY A 72 -26.65 -23.18 12.92
CA GLY A 72 -26.35 -22.43 14.14
C GLY A 72 -25.07 -22.86 14.88
N ALA A 73 -24.41 -23.95 14.46
CA ALA A 73 -23.10 -24.35 14.97
C ALA A 73 -21.94 -23.81 14.11
N ALA A 74 -22.22 -23.01 13.08
CA ALA A 74 -21.19 -22.33 12.32
C ALA A 74 -20.41 -21.35 13.20
N PRO A 75 -19.07 -21.36 13.16
CA PRO A 75 -18.27 -20.36 13.86
C PRO A 75 -18.51 -18.96 13.30
N ALA A 76 -18.62 -17.94 14.16
CA ALA A 76 -18.85 -16.55 13.73
C ALA A 76 -17.75 -15.99 12.80
N TRP A 77 -16.52 -16.51 12.91
CA TRP A 77 -15.42 -16.11 12.01
C TRP A 77 -15.67 -16.52 10.55
N LEU A 78 -16.50 -17.53 10.30
CA LEU A 78 -16.79 -18.02 8.95
C LEU A 78 -17.62 -17.00 8.16
N ASP A 79 -18.58 -16.34 8.81
CA ASP A 79 -19.38 -15.28 8.16
C ASP A 79 -18.53 -14.06 7.82
N ALA A 80 -17.64 -13.66 8.73
CA ALA A 80 -16.70 -12.56 8.48
C ALA A 80 -15.78 -12.87 7.28
N TYR A 81 -15.26 -14.08 7.22
CA TYR A 81 -14.38 -14.51 6.12
C TYR A 81 -15.10 -14.63 4.78
N ILE A 82 -16.36 -15.10 4.78
CA ILE A 82 -17.22 -15.11 3.59
C ILE A 82 -17.45 -13.68 3.08
N ALA A 83 -17.73 -12.73 3.97
CA ALA A 83 -17.98 -11.33 3.60
C ALA A 83 -16.73 -10.65 3.00
N GLU A 84 -15.54 -10.92 3.55
CA GLU A 84 -14.27 -10.44 3.01
C GLU A 84 -14.02 -10.96 1.59
N LEU A 85 -14.18 -12.27 1.37
CA LEU A 85 -14.04 -12.88 0.05
C LEU A 85 -15.07 -12.38 -0.97
N GLU A 86 -16.28 -12.01 -0.52
CA GLU A 86 -17.31 -11.41 -1.37
C GLU A 86 -16.91 -10.01 -1.84
N SER A 87 -16.41 -9.17 -0.93
CA SER A 87 -15.92 -7.83 -1.23
C SER A 87 -14.77 -7.84 -2.24
N ASP A 88 -13.87 -8.81 -2.14
CA ASP A 88 -12.72 -8.95 -3.05
C ASP A 88 -13.11 -9.39 -4.47
N LEU A 89 -14.28 -10.01 -4.64
CA LEU A 89 -14.72 -10.55 -5.94
C LEU A 89 -15.59 -9.60 -6.76
N ASP A 90 -16.20 -8.62 -6.09
CA ASP A 90 -17.09 -7.60 -6.64
C ASP A 90 -16.70 -6.20 -6.08
N PRO A 91 -15.52 -5.66 -6.47
CA PRO A 91 -15.05 -4.35 -6.02
C PRO A 91 -15.82 -3.17 -6.64
#